data_AF-Q7N1L1-F1
#
_entry.id   AF-Q7N1L1-F1
#
_cell.length_a   1.000
_cell.length_b   1.000
_cell.length_c   1.000
_cell.angle_alpha   90.00
_cell.angle_beta   90.00
_cell.angle_gamma   90.00
#
_symmetry.space_group_name_H-M   'P 1'
#
loop_
_entity.id
_entity.type
_entity.pdbx_description
1 polymer ?
#
loop_
_entity_poly.entity_id
_entity_poly.type
_entity_poly.pdbx_seq_one_letter_code
_entity_poly.pdbx_strand_id
1 'polypeptide(L)'
;MLLSETGKASTREMDIPQLTRVLEAMKKRGFKIQSFRKSKKSRPLDSHPQSKKIRALWLEMASIGIVRNGSEQALAHWIKRETNIDGLQWLDSDQASSIIEKLKKWQNRVTRKKYEWCE
;
A
#
# COMPACT_ATOMS: atom_id res chain seq x y z
N MET A 1 -11.98 -20.29 -31.06
CA MET A 1 -10.60 -19.79 -30.93
C MET A 1 -9.64 -20.90 -30.52
N LEU A 2 -9.86 -21.55 -29.39
CA LEU A 2 -9.06 -22.73 -28.99
C LEU A 2 -9.15 -23.85 -30.05
N LEU A 3 -10.37 -24.24 -30.42
CA LEU A 3 -10.62 -25.23 -31.48
C LEU A 3 -10.01 -24.87 -32.83
N SER A 4 -10.02 -23.58 -33.20
CA SER A 4 -9.50 -23.11 -34.49
C SER A 4 -7.98 -23.01 -34.54
N GLU A 5 -7.32 -22.76 -33.40
CA GLU A 5 -5.86 -22.60 -33.32
C GLU A 5 -5.13 -23.88 -32.93
N THR A 6 -5.79 -24.78 -32.19
CA THR A 6 -5.16 -25.99 -31.61
C THR A 6 -5.94 -27.28 -31.81
N GLY A 7 -7.16 -27.22 -32.36
CA GLY A 7 -8.03 -28.39 -32.54
C GLY A 7 -8.64 -28.94 -31.24
N LYS A 8 -8.34 -28.35 -30.08
CA LYS A 8 -8.75 -28.82 -28.76
C LYS A 8 -9.75 -27.87 -28.12
N ALA A 9 -10.77 -28.42 -27.49
CA ALA A 9 -11.84 -27.65 -26.83
C ALA A 9 -11.42 -27.14 -25.44
N SER A 10 -10.40 -27.75 -24.84
CA SER A 10 -9.95 -27.46 -23.48
C SER A 10 -8.47 -27.09 -23.43
N THR A 11 -8.13 -26.07 -22.65
CA THR A 11 -6.72 -25.68 -22.37
C THR A 11 -6.01 -26.70 -21.49
N ARG A 12 -6.74 -27.55 -20.76
CA ARG A 12 -6.18 -28.64 -19.93
C ARG A 12 -5.56 -29.75 -20.76
N GLU A 13 -6.01 -29.90 -22.00
CA GLU A 13 -5.53 -30.90 -22.94
C GLU A 13 -4.39 -30.38 -23.83
N MET A 14 -4.03 -29.09 -23.72
CA MET A 14 -3.04 -28.45 -24.59
C MET A 14 -1.62 -28.59 -24.06
N ASP A 15 -0.69 -28.80 -24.99
CA ASP A 15 0.74 -28.76 -24.70
C ASP A 15 1.31 -27.33 -24.76
N ILE A 16 2.46 -27.08 -24.16
CA ILE A 16 3.15 -25.78 -24.10
C ILE A 16 3.22 -25.04 -25.46
N PRO A 17 3.61 -25.67 -26.58
CA PRO A 17 3.60 -25.02 -27.89
C PRO A 17 2.19 -24.61 -28.36
N GLN A 18 1.16 -25.40 -28.03
CA GLN A 18 -0.23 -25.09 -28.37
C GLN A 18 -0.75 -23.89 -27.57
N LEU A 19 -0.41 -23.82 -26.28
CA LEU A 19 -0.74 -22.68 -25.43
C LEU A 19 -0.07 -21.38 -25.91
N THR A 20 1.18 -21.48 -26.37
CA THR A 20 1.91 -20.32 -26.93
C THR A 20 1.24 -19.79 -28.19
N ARG A 21 0.81 -20.68 -29.09
CA ARG A 21 0.08 -20.31 -30.31
C ARG A 21 -1.25 -19.61 -30.01
N VAL A 22 -2.00 -20.10 -29.02
CA VAL A 22 -3.24 -19.45 -28.57
C VAL A 22 -2.95 -18.05 -28.04
N LEU A 23 -1.91 -17.89 -27.22
CA LEU A 23 -1.51 -16.61 -26.65
C LEU A 23 -1.12 -15.60 -27.74
N GLU A 24 -0.41 -16.03 -28.78
CA GLU A 24 -0.11 -15.19 -29.94
C GLU A 24 -1.36 -14.81 -30.74
N ALA A 25 -2.27 -15.76 -30.97
CA ALA A 25 -3.53 -15.48 -31.63
C ALA A 25 -4.39 -14.48 -30.83
N MET A 26 -4.35 -14.54 -29.50
CA MET A 26 -5.00 -13.55 -28.63
C MET A 26 -4.37 -12.17 -28.80
N LYS A 27 -3.04 -12.07 -28.78
CA LYS A 27 -2.32 -10.80 -29.02
C LYS A 27 -2.67 -10.19 -30.38
N LYS A 28 -2.68 -11.01 -31.44
CA LYS A 28 -3.04 -10.56 -32.81
C LYS A 28 -4.48 -10.03 -32.90
N ARG A 29 -5.40 -10.58 -32.11
CA ARG A 29 -6.80 -10.12 -32.01
C ARG A 29 -6.98 -8.90 -31.10
N GLY A 30 -5.89 -8.30 -30.62
CA GLY A 30 -5.93 -7.08 -29.81
C GLY A 30 -5.87 -7.30 -28.31
N PHE A 31 -5.61 -8.53 -27.83
CA PHE A 31 -5.36 -8.77 -26.41
C PHE A 31 -4.07 -8.07 -25.99
N LYS A 32 -4.21 -7.03 -25.16
CA LYS A 32 -3.08 -6.29 -24.58
C LYS A 32 -2.80 -6.85 -23.20
N ILE A 33 -1.60 -7.40 -22.99
CA ILE A 33 -1.12 -7.76 -21.66
C ILE A 33 -0.94 -6.45 -20.89
N GLN A 34 -1.90 -6.11 -20.03
CA GLN A 34 -1.70 -5.06 -19.04
C GLN A 34 -0.66 -5.56 -18.05
N SER A 35 0.57 -5.06 -18.16
CA SER A 35 1.42 -5.07 -16.98
C SER A 35 0.68 -4.25 -15.92
N PHE A 36 0.44 -4.83 -14.76
CA PHE A 36 0.11 -4.05 -13.57
C PHE A 36 1.36 -3.21 -13.26
N ARG A 37 1.59 -2.14 -14.03
CA ARG A 37 2.35 -1.00 -13.53
C ARG A 37 1.58 -0.62 -12.28
N LYS A 38 2.14 -0.91 -11.10
CA LYS A 38 1.61 -0.45 -9.82
C LYS A 38 1.37 1.03 -10.02
N SER A 39 0.14 1.41 -10.31
CA SER A 39 -0.15 2.79 -10.59
C SER A 39 0.21 3.49 -9.29
N LYS A 40 1.15 4.44 -9.32
CA LYS A 40 1.35 5.41 -8.25
C LYS A 40 0.11 6.30 -8.09
N LYS A 41 -1.11 5.76 -8.28
CA LYS A 41 -2.34 6.33 -7.75
C LYS A 41 -2.19 6.20 -6.25
N SER A 42 -1.51 7.19 -5.67
CA SER A 42 -1.73 7.56 -4.28
C SER A 42 -3.24 7.61 -4.13
N ARG A 43 -3.79 6.73 -3.28
CA ARG A 43 -5.22 6.77 -2.97
C ARG A 43 -5.56 8.22 -2.60
N PRO A 44 -6.75 8.72 -2.98
CA PRO A 44 -7.16 10.06 -2.59
C PRO A 44 -6.95 10.20 -1.08
N LEU A 45 -6.15 11.21 -0.72
CA LEU A 45 -5.77 11.49 0.64
C LEU A 45 -7.05 11.80 1.43
N ASP A 46 -7.31 11.02 2.48
CA ASP A 46 -8.48 11.24 3.32
C ASP A 46 -8.45 12.68 3.86
N SER A 47 -9.57 13.38 3.78
CA SER A 47 -9.65 14.81 4.10
C SER A 47 -10.14 15.07 5.53
N HIS A 48 -10.43 14.01 6.30
CA HIS A 48 -10.89 14.12 7.68
C HIS A 48 -9.89 14.91 8.54
N PRO A 49 -10.34 15.80 9.45
CA PRO A 49 -9.45 16.61 10.29
C PRO A 49 -8.46 15.79 11.13
N GLN A 50 -8.90 14.66 11.68
CA GLN A 50 -8.02 13.77 12.44
C GLN A 50 -6.96 13.09 11.54
N SER A 51 -7.33 12.67 10.33
CA SER A 51 -6.38 12.11 9.35
C SER A 51 -5.33 13.13 8.93
N LYS A 52 -5.71 14.41 8.77
CA LYS A 52 -4.74 15.51 8.56
C LYS A 52 -3.78 15.65 9.74
N LYS A 53 -4.29 15.59 10.97
CA LYS A 53 -3.47 15.67 12.20
C LYS A 53 -2.48 14.51 12.32
N ILE A 54 -2.92 13.28 12.06
CA ILE A 54 -2.06 12.09 12.08
C ILE A 54 -0.92 12.23 11.07
N ARG A 55 -1.22 12.66 9.84
CA ARG A 55 -0.19 12.91 8.82
C ARG A 55 0.79 14.00 9.22
N ALA A 56 0.30 15.11 9.77
CA ALA A 56 1.15 16.20 10.23
C ALA A 56 2.14 15.73 11.31
N LEU A 57 1.65 15.00 12.32
CA LEU A 57 2.50 14.41 13.36
C LEU A 57 3.54 13.43 12.79
N TRP A 58 3.14 12.59 11.83
CA TRP A 58 4.06 11.65 11.19
C TRP A 58 5.19 12.36 10.44
N LEU A 59 4.87 13.42 9.69
CA LEU A 59 5.85 14.22 8.96
C LEU A 59 6.78 14.98 9.92
N GLU A 60 6.24 15.53 11.01
CA GLU A 60 7.03 16.16 12.06
C GLU A 60 8.02 15.16 12.68
N MET A 61 7.56 13.98 13.07
CA MET A 61 8.41 12.92 13.60
C MET A 61 9.50 12.48 12.59
N ALA A 62 9.20 12.48 11.29
CA ALA A 62 10.19 12.21 10.26
C ALA A 62 11.23 13.34 10.14
N SER A 63 10.80 14.61 10.24
CA SER A 63 11.71 15.77 10.21
C SER A 63 12.70 15.80 11.39
N ILE A 64 12.26 15.37 12.58
CA ILE A 64 13.09 15.27 13.79
C ILE A 64 13.99 14.00 13.74
N GLY A 65 13.80 13.13 12.75
CA GLY A 65 14.57 11.89 12.56
C GLY A 65 14.12 10.72 13.43
N ILE A 66 12.95 10.82 14.07
CA ILE A 66 12.36 9.71 14.85
C ILE A 66 11.89 8.59 13.90
N VAL A 67 11.34 8.99 12.75
CA VAL A 67 10.86 8.09 11.70
C VAL A 67 11.79 8.19 10.49
N ARG A 68 12.25 7.04 9.97
CA ARG A 68 13.15 7.00 8.80
C ARG A 68 12.47 7.36 7.48
N ASN A 69 11.17 7.12 7.36
CA ASN A 69 10.41 7.33 6.12
C ASN A 69 9.08 8.03 6.41
N GLY A 70 8.98 9.31 6.04
CA GLY A 70 7.78 10.14 6.20
C GLY A 70 6.66 9.90 5.18
N SER A 71 6.79 8.93 4.27
CA SER A 71 5.78 8.69 3.24
C SER A 71 4.44 8.18 3.79
N GLU A 72 3.35 8.51 3.09
CA GLU A 72 1.99 8.04 3.40
C GLU A 72 1.88 6.51 3.43
N GLN A 73 2.66 5.82 2.57
CA GLN A 73 2.70 4.35 2.56
C GLN A 73 3.29 3.80 3.85
N ALA A 74 4.37 4.40 4.37
CA ALA A 74 4.96 3.99 5.62
C ALA A 74 4.00 4.23 6.80
N LEU A 75 3.27 5.35 6.79
CA LEU A 75 2.22 5.63 7.77
C LEU A 75 1.09 4.58 7.70
N ALA A 76 0.56 4.28 6.52
CA ALA A 76 -0.49 3.28 6.35
C ALA A 76 -0.04 1.88 6.81
N HIS A 77 1.20 1.48 6.51
CA HIS A 77 1.76 0.23 7.00
C HIS A 77 1.92 0.20 8.52
N TRP A 78 2.31 1.31 9.14
CA TRP A 78 2.42 1.41 10.59
C TRP A 78 1.03 1.33 11.26
N ILE A 79 0.05 2.08 10.76
CA ILE A 79 -1.34 2.02 11.24
C ILE A 79 -1.90 0.61 11.09
N LYS A 80 -1.67 -0.05 9.95
CA LYS A 80 -2.08 -1.46 9.75
C LYS A 80 -1.51 -2.38 10.82
N ARG A 81 -0.27 -2.18 11.27
CA ARG A 81 0.30 -3.01 12.35
C ARG A 81 -0.35 -2.74 13.70
N GLU A 82 -0.79 -1.50 13.94
CA GLU A 82 -1.36 -1.08 15.23
C GLU A 82 -2.86 -1.37 15.36
N THR A 83 -3.63 -1.30 14.27
CA THR A 83 -5.09 -1.43 14.29
C THR A 83 -5.63 -2.50 13.33
N ASN A 84 -4.78 -3.15 12.54
CA ASN A 84 -5.16 -4.06 11.44
C ASN A 84 -5.99 -3.40 10.32
N ILE A 85 -6.04 -2.06 10.26
CA ILE A 85 -6.79 -1.30 9.25
C ILE A 85 -5.86 -0.85 8.13
N ASP A 86 -6.28 -1.06 6.87
CA ASP A 86 -5.46 -0.86 5.67
C ASP A 86 -5.30 0.61 5.22
N GLY A 87 -6.05 1.56 5.79
CA GLY A 87 -5.96 2.96 5.40
C GLY A 87 -6.69 3.92 6.34
N LEU A 88 -6.20 5.16 6.39
CA LEU A 88 -6.69 6.20 7.30
C LEU A 88 -8.19 6.51 7.11
N GLN A 89 -8.67 6.42 5.86
CA GLN A 89 -10.08 6.63 5.49
C GLN A 89 -11.07 5.64 6.15
N TRP A 90 -10.58 4.54 6.71
CA TRP A 90 -11.38 3.50 7.35
C TRP A 90 -11.27 3.54 8.88
N LEU A 91 -10.65 4.58 9.44
CA LEU A 91 -10.54 4.76 10.88
C LEU A 91 -11.80 5.43 11.42
N ASP A 92 -12.39 4.82 12.45
CA ASP A 92 -13.37 5.51 13.29
C ASP A 92 -12.69 6.63 14.10
N SER A 93 -13.48 7.60 14.56
CA SER A 93 -12.98 8.74 15.34
C SER A 93 -12.24 8.32 16.62
N ASP A 94 -12.72 7.27 17.29
CA ASP A 94 -12.08 6.76 18.51
C ASP A 94 -10.74 6.09 18.20
N GLN A 95 -10.68 5.34 17.10
CA GLN A 95 -9.44 4.71 16.63
C GLN A 95 -8.41 5.76 16.21
N ALA A 96 -8.85 6.80 15.49
CA ALA A 96 -8.01 7.93 15.11
C ALA A 96 -7.45 8.66 16.35
N SER A 97 -8.27 8.87 17.38
CA SER A 97 -7.85 9.49 18.64
C SER A 97 -6.83 8.63 19.40
N SER A 98 -7.06 7.30 19.46
CA SER A 98 -6.12 6.35 20.06
C SER A 98 -4.76 6.34 19.34
N ILE A 99 -4.77 6.39 18.01
CA ILE A 99 -3.56 6.47 17.19
C ILE A 99 -2.78 7.76 17.47
N ILE A 100 -3.47 8.90 17.57
CA ILE A 100 -2.83 10.19 17.90
C ILE A 100 -2.11 10.12 19.24
N GLU A 101 -2.74 9.54 20.27
CA GLU A 101 -2.10 9.40 21.58
C GLU A 101 -0.93 8.41 21.57
N LYS A 102 -1.02 7.32 20.80
CA LYS A 102 0.13 6.40 20.58
C LYS A 102 1.31 7.13 19.93
N LEU A 103 1.07 7.94 18.89
CA LEU A 103 2.11 8.73 18.22
C LEU A 103 2.78 9.71 19.20
N LYS A 104 1.99 10.45 19.98
CA LYS A 104 2.51 11.38 21.00
C LYS A 104 3.34 10.68 22.07
N LYS A 105 2.90 9.52 22.57
CA LYS A 105 3.67 8.71 23.53
C LYS A 105 4.99 8.24 22.94
N TRP A 106 4.98 7.80 21.68
CA TRP A 106 6.20 7.39 21.01
C TRP A 106 7.18 8.55 20.81
N GLN A 107 6.70 9.70 20.33
CA GLN A 107 7.49 10.92 20.21
C GLN A 107 8.13 11.29 21.55
N ASN A 108 7.36 11.36 22.62
CA ASN A 108 7.86 11.68 23.97
C ASN A 108 8.93 10.71 24.46
N ARG A 109 8.76 9.40 24.21
CA ARG A 109 9.76 8.38 24.60
C ARG A 109 11.10 8.59 23.91
N VAL A 110 11.08 8.88 22.61
CA VAL A 110 12.31 9.08 21.84
C VAL A 110 12.97 10.41 22.20
N THR A 111 12.17 11.46 22.36
CA THR A 111 12.64 12.78 22.78
C THR A 111 13.28 12.75 24.17
N ARG A 112 12.65 12.08 25.16
CA ARG A 112 13.24 11.92 26.50
C ARG A 112 14.60 11.21 26.44
N LYS A 113 14.67 10.09 25.71
CA LYS A 113 15.91 9.33 25.55
C LYS A 113 17.01 10.15 24.86
N LYS A 114 16.66 11.11 23.99
CA LYS A 114 17.64 11.99 23.36
C LYS A 114 18.29 12.95 24.36
N TYR A 115 17.55 13.42 25.36
CA TYR A 115 18.07 14.33 26.38
C TYR A 115 18.88 13.62 27.47
N GLU A 116 18.57 12.36 27.79
CA GLU A 116 19.33 11.56 28.78
C GLU A 116 20.73 11.12 28.31
N TRP A 117 21.04 11.22 27.01
CA TRP A 117 22.35 10.83 26.43
C TRP A 117 23.29 12.03 26.17
N CYS A 118 22.86 13.25 26.52
CA CYS A 118 23.67 14.48 26.39
C CYS A 118 24.15 15.03 27.73
N GLU A 119 23.88 14.35 28.84
CA GLU A 119 24.55 14.53 30.15
C GLU A 119 25.64 13.47 30.33
#